data_AF-A0A3M1X1Q8-F1
#
_entry.id   AF-A0A3M1X1Q8-F1
#
_cell.length_a   1.000
_cell.length_b   1.000
_cell.length_c   1.000
_cell.angle_alpha   90.00
_cell.angle_beta   90.00
_cell.angle_gamma   90.00
#
_symmetry.space_group_name_H-M   'P 1'
#
loop_
_entity.id
_entity.type
_entity.pdbx_description
1 polymer ?
#
loop_
_entity_poly.entity_id
_entity_poly.type
_entity_poly.pdbx_seq_one_letter_code
_entity_poly.pdbx_strand_id
1 'polypeptide(L)' 'MVMAEFSIFPVGKGESLSPYVARCTKIIRESGVKNELHAMGTILEGEWDEVFGVIRKCFEELRKDCSRISLTIKVDYR' A
#
# COMPACT_ATOMS: atom_id res chain seq x y z
N MET A 1 -16.15 4.89 -8.97
CA MET A 1 -15.32 4.63 -7.77
C MET A 1 -14.78 3.21 -7.82
N VAL A 2 -13.52 3.03 -7.46
CA VAL A 2 -12.88 1.71 -7.31
C VAL A 2 -12.73 1.34 -5.84
N MET A 3 -12.76 0.05 -5.58
CA MET A 3 -12.28 -0.53 -4.33
C MET A 3 -11.05 -1.38 -4.63
N ALA A 4 -9.92 -1.03 -4.03
CA ALA A 4 -8.66 -1.77 -4.20
C ALA A 4 -8.19 -2.34 -2.88
N GLU A 5 -8.03 -3.66 -2.81
CA GLU A 5 -7.27 -4.32 -1.76
C GLU A 5 -5.83 -4.46 -2.24
N PHE A 6 -4.86 -3.97 -1.46
CA PHE A 6 -3.45 -4.15 -1.78
C PHE A 6 -2.62 -4.59 -0.59
N SER A 7 -1.54 -5.31 -0.89
CA SER A 7 -0.54 -5.75 0.06
C SER A 7 0.85 -5.45 -0.50
N ILE A 8 1.67 -4.75 0.27
CA ILE A 8 3.01 -4.34 -0.13
C ILE A 8 4.02 -4.64 0.96
N PHE A 9 5.10 -5.34 0.60
CA PHE A 9 6.17 -5.65 1.54
C PHE A 9 7.50 -5.89 0.82
N PRO A 10 8.64 -5.59 1.47
CA PRO A 10 9.94 -5.86 0.89
C PRO A 10 10.32 -7.33 1.04
N VAL A 11 11.05 -7.84 0.06
CA VAL A 11 11.57 -9.21 0.06
C VAL A 11 13.05 -9.18 0.48
N GLY A 12 13.43 -10.07 1.40
CA GLY A 12 14.83 -10.21 1.83
C GLY A 12 15.30 -9.22 2.89
N LYS A 13 14.38 -8.62 3.66
CA LYS A 13 14.67 -7.69 4.77
C LYS A 13 14.56 -8.31 6.17
N GLY A 14 14.56 -9.64 6.26
CA GLY A 14 14.35 -10.39 7.50
C GLY A 14 12.87 -10.61 7.82
N GLU A 15 12.60 -11.14 9.02
CA GLU A 15 11.24 -11.52 9.46
C GLU A 15 10.41 -10.32 9.91
N SER A 16 11.06 -9.31 10.50
CA SER A 16 10.38 -8.12 11.03
C SER A 16 10.21 -7.04 9.96
N LEU A 17 9.05 -7.05 9.32
CA LEU A 17 8.70 -6.09 8.26
C LEU A 17 7.93 -4.86 8.77
N SER A 18 7.59 -4.82 10.06
CA SER A 18 6.80 -3.76 10.70
C SER A 18 7.31 -2.33 10.42
N PRO A 19 8.63 -2.03 10.41
CA PRO A 19 9.12 -0.68 10.09
C PRO A 19 8.78 -0.24 8.66
N TYR A 20 8.73 -1.17 7.71
CA TYR A 20 8.41 -0.90 6.31
C TYR A 20 6.90 -0.67 6.13
N VAL A 21 6.10 -1.53 6.77
CA VAL A 21 4.64 -1.40 6.78
C VAL A 21 4.22 -0.08 7.42
N ALA A 22 4.84 0.31 8.54
CA ALA A 22 4.54 1.56 9.23
C ALA A 22 4.73 2.81 8.34
N ARG A 23 5.75 2.82 7.47
CA ARG A 23 5.97 3.90 6.48
C ARG A 23 4.82 3.99 5.48
N CYS A 24 4.37 2.86 4.96
CA CYS A 24 3.23 2.80 4.05
C CYS A 24 1.92 3.22 4.75
N THR A 25 1.69 2.74 5.98
CA THR A 25 0.52 3.11 6.78
C THR A 25 0.43 4.61 7.01
N LYS A 26 1.58 5.28 7.24
CA LYS A 26 1.62 6.74 7.38
C LYS A 26 1.13 7.44 6.10
N ILE A 27 1.65 7.03 4.94
CA ILE A 27 1.25 7.57 3.62
C ILE A 27 -0.25 7.38 3.38
N ILE A 28 -0.78 6.19 3.69
CA ILE A 28 -2.20 5.88 3.51
C ILE A 28 -3.06 6.78 4.40
N ARG A 29 -2.70 6.96 5.67
CA ARG A 29 -3.43 7.84 6.60
C ARG A 29 -3.39 9.30 6.18
N GLU A 30 -2.27 9.76 5.65
CA GLU A 30 -2.09 11.14 5.16
C GLU A 30 -2.74 11.39 3.79
N SER A 31 -3.18 10.34 3.09
CA SER A 31 -3.72 10.46 1.72
C SER A 31 -5.11 11.11 1.64
N GLY A 32 -5.90 11.06 2.71
CA GLY A 32 -7.31 11.46 2.70
C GLY A 32 -8.25 10.49 1.98
N VAL A 33 -7.73 9.45 1.33
CA VAL A 33 -8.52 8.39 0.68
C VAL A 33 -9.15 7.49 1.75
N LYS A 34 -10.40 7.10 1.56
CA LYS A 34 -11.08 6.17 2.47
C LYS A 34 -10.30 4.85 2.49
N ASN A 35 -9.87 4.44 3.69
CA ASN A 35 -8.99 3.29 3.85
C ASN A 35 -9.37 2.44 5.07
N GLU A 36 -9.11 1.13 4.96
CA GLU A 36 -9.27 0.18 6.05
C GLU A 36 -8.05 -0.76 6.09
N LEU A 37 -7.36 -0.79 7.23
CA LEU A 37 -6.22 -1.68 7.45
C LEU A 37 -6.67 -2.98 8.12
N HIS A 38 -6.22 -4.11 7.61
CA HIS A 38 -6.42 -5.43 8.21
C HIS A 38 -5.09 -6.20 8.27
N ALA A 39 -5.10 -7.40 8.85
CA ALA A 39 -3.86 -8.15 9.12
C ALA A 39 -3.03 -8.50 7.87
N MET A 40 -3.66 -8.59 6.69
CA MET A 40 -3.02 -9.07 5.46
C MET A 40 -2.81 -7.98 4.39
N GLY A 41 -3.33 -6.76 4.60
CA GLY A 41 -3.35 -5.75 3.57
C GLY A 41 -4.08 -4.47 3.96
N THR A 42 -4.37 -3.66 2.96
CA THR A 42 -5.13 -2.42 3.11
C THR A 42 -6.12 -2.29 1.97
N ILE A 43 -7.35 -1.93 2.32
CA ILE A 43 -8.42 -1.60 1.39
C ILE A 43 -8.43 -0.08 1.20
N LEU A 44 -8.48 0.36 -0.06
CA LEU A 44 -8.66 1.76 -0.46
C LEU A 44 -9.92 1.89 -1.30
N GLU A 45 -10.70 2.93 -1.06
CA GLU A 45 -11.93 3.22 -1.80
C GLU A 45 -11.92 4.68 -2.25
N GLY A 46 -12.08 4.93 -3.55
CA GLY A 46 -12.01 6.28 -4.11
C GLY A 46 -11.98 6.28 -5.63
N GLU A 47 -11.49 7.39 -6.20
CA GLU A 47 -11.27 7.49 -7.64
C GLU A 47 -10.01 6.73 -8.07
N TRP A 48 -9.96 6.28 -9.33
CA TRP A 48 -8.88 5.44 -9.85
C TRP A 48 -7.50 6.05 -9.59
N ASP A 49 -7.32 7.32 -9.97
CA ASP A 49 -6.04 8.00 -9.84
C ASP A 49 -5.65 8.30 -8.39
N GLU A 50 -6.62 8.51 -7.50
CA GLU A 50 -6.37 8.71 -6.07
C GLU A 50 -5.85 7.43 -5.43
N VAL A 51 -6.55 6.32 -5.65
CA VAL A 51 -6.22 5.00 -5.09
C VAL A 51 -4.86 4.53 -5.59
N PHE A 52 -4.63 4.54 -6.90
CA PHE A 52 -3.34 4.15 -7.47
C PHE A 52 -2.23 5.16 -7.14
N GLY A 53 -2.57 6.44 -6.95
CA GLY A 53 -1.66 7.46 -6.47
C GLY A 53 -1.11 7.16 -5.07
N VAL A 54 -1.95 6.67 -4.15
CA VAL A 54 -1.53 6.23 -2.82
C VAL A 54 -0.65 4.99 -2.90
N ILE A 55 -1.05 3.97 -3.67
CA ILE A 55 -0.27 2.75 -3.85
C ILE A 55 1.12 3.07 -4.42
N ARG A 56 1.20 3.99 -5.40
CA ARG A 56 2.46 4.47 -5.96
C ARG A 56 3.34 5.12 -4.92
N LYS A 57 2.80 6.00 -4.06
CA LYS A 57 3.59 6.64 -2.98
C LYS A 57 4.16 5.60 -2.02
N CYS A 58 3.40 4.57 -1.65
CA CYS A 58 3.89 3.46 -0.83
C CYS A 58 5.04 2.70 -1.53
N PHE A 59 4.89 2.40 -2.81
CA PHE A 59 5.95 1.74 -3.60
C PHE A 59 7.23 2.56 -3.66
N GLU A 60 7.14 3.86 -3.98
CA GLU A 60 8.31 4.75 -4.03
C GLU A 60 8.99 4.91 -2.68
N GLU A 61 8.23 4.92 -1.57
CA GLU A 61 8.80 4.99 -0.23
C GLU A 61 9.63 3.76 0.11
N LEU A 62 9.14 2.56 -0.23
CA LEU A 62 9.89 1.32 0.00
C LEU A 62 11.07 1.17 -0.96
N ARG A 63 10.97 1.69 -2.18
CA ARG A 63 12.02 1.58 -3.20
C ARG A 63 13.33 2.25 -2.79
N LYS A 64 13.28 3.24 -1.87
CA LYS A 64 14.46 3.97 -1.38
C LYS A 64 15.52 3.04 -0.76
N ASP A 65 15.08 1.99 -0.08
CA ASP A 65 15.96 1.12 0.70
C ASP A 65 15.68 -0.38 0.49
N CYS A 66 14.71 -0.76 -0.34
CA CYS A 66 14.37 -2.15 -0.65
C CYS A 66 14.72 -2.51 -2.10
N SER A 67 15.61 -3.49 -2.28
CA SER A 67 16.03 -3.96 -3.61
C SER A 67 14.96 -4.77 -4.35
N ARG A 68 14.01 -5.38 -3.62
CA ARG A 68 12.89 -6.13 -4.16
C ARG A 68 11.64 -5.89 -3.31
N ILE A 69 10.53 -5.58 -3.98
CA ILE A 69 9.23 -5.33 -3.34
C ILE A 69 8.21 -6.29 -3.97
N SER A 70 7.43 -6.96 -3.13
CA SER A 70 6.25 -7.69 -3.54
C SER A 70 5.03 -6.79 -3.37
N LEU A 71 4.28 -6.59 -4.44
CA LEU A 71 3.06 -5.79 -4.46
C LEU A 71 1.96 -6.60 -5.13
N THR A 72 0.89 -6.87 -4.39
CA THR A 72 -0.32 -7.51 -4.91
C THR A 72 -1.45 -6.50 -4.80
N ILE A 73 -2.20 -6.33 -5.89
CA ILE A 73 -3.35 -5.42 -5.95
C ILE A 73 -4.52 -6.18 -6.55
N LYS A 74 -5.66 -6.15 -5.88
CA LYS A 74 -6.94 -6.64 -6.37
C LYS A 74 -7.89 -5.45 -6.42
N VAL A 75 -8.47 -5.19 -7.59
CA VAL A 75 -9.37 -4.06 -7.81
C VAL A 75 -10.74 -4.55 -8.23
N ASP A 76 -11.75 -3.99 -7.59
CA ASP A 76 -13.15 -4.08 -7.97
C ASP A 76 -13.61 -2.71 -8.47
N TYR A 77 -14.32 -2.70 -9.60
CA TYR A 77 -14.84 -1.48 -10.23
C TYR A 77 -16.31 -1.69 -10.58
N ARG A 78 -17.14 -0.70 -10.25
CA ARG A 78 -18.56 -0.64 -10.59
C ARG A 78 -18.94 0.74 -11.12
#